data_AF-A0A3Q9XWF6-F1
#
_entry.id   AF-A0A3Q9XWF6-F1
#
_cell.length_a   1.000
_cell.length_b   1.000
_cell.length_c   1.000
_cell.angle_alpha   90.00
_cell.angle_beta   90.00
_cell.angle_gamma   90.00
#
_symmetry.space_group_name_H-M   'P 1'
#
loop_
_entity.id
_entity.type
_entity.pdbx_description
1 polymer ?
#
loop_
_entity_poly.entity_id
_entity_poly.type
_entity_poly.pdbx_seq_one_letter_code
_entity_poly.pdbx_strand_id
1 'polypeptide(L)' 'MLKNRKEGDQGDVDKWMNEYNNERTHTGKYCFGKAPLQTFLDSKYLAQGKMLDKLQLTEIVSAR' A
#
# COMPACT_ATOMS: atom_id res chain seq x y z
N MET A 1 5.43 -19.68 14.04
CA MET A 1 5.65 -18.27 13.65
C MET A 1 6.15 -17.53 14.87
N LEU A 2 7.48 -17.43 15.02
CA LEU A 2 8.16 -16.95 16.23
C LEU A 2 7.88 -15.46 16.47
N LYS A 3 7.31 -15.13 17.64
CA LYS A 3 7.22 -13.76 18.16
C LYS A 3 8.60 -13.31 18.62
N ASN A 4 9.45 -12.88 17.68
CA ASN A 4 10.66 -12.13 18.00
C ASN A 4 10.35 -10.63 17.95
N ARG A 5 9.53 -10.17 18.90
CA ARG A 5 9.19 -8.75 19.07
C ARG A 5 10.04 -8.22 20.24
N LYS A 6 11.19 -7.60 19.96
CA LYS A 6 11.91 -6.80 20.97
C LYS A 6 11.01 -5.64 21.37
N GLU A 7 10.61 -5.58 22.63
CA GLU A 7 9.53 -4.71 23.11
C GLU A 7 9.94 -3.22 23.27
N GLY A 8 11.24 -2.92 23.28
CA GLY A 8 11.75 -1.55 23.47
C GLY A 8 11.62 -0.62 22.26
N ASP A 9 11.88 -1.11 21.04
CA ASP A 9 11.90 -0.30 19.81
C ASP A 9 10.55 -0.30 19.06
N GLN A 10 9.59 -1.12 19.51
CA GLN A 10 8.32 -1.33 18.82
C GLN A 10 7.43 -0.09 18.86
N GLY A 11 7.34 0.59 20.00
CA GLY A 11 6.51 1.77 20.17
C GLY A 11 6.96 2.93 19.28
N ASP A 12 8.27 3.14 19.18
CA ASP A 12 8.83 4.22 18.36
C ASP A 12 8.67 3.94 16.86
N VAL A 13 8.85 2.69 16.44
CA VAL A 13 8.62 2.28 15.05
C VAL A 13 7.13 2.37 14.69
N ASP A 14 6.24 1.92 15.57
CA ASP A 14 4.79 1.99 15.35
C ASP A 14 4.32 3.45 15.25
N LYS A 15 4.83 4.32 16.15
CA LYS A 15 4.56 5.77 16.14
C LYS A 15 5.07 6.41 14.85
N TRP A 16 6.33 6.15 14.48
CA TRP A 16 6.92 6.66 13.26
C TRP A 16 6.14 6.21 12.01
N MET A 17 5.71 4.95 11.96
CA MET A 17 4.96 4.41 10.83
C MET A 17 3.58 5.07 10.71
N ASN A 18 2.92 5.34 11.84
CA ASN A 18 1.65 6.05 11.87
C ASN A 18 1.79 7.50 11.38
N GLU A 19 2.78 8.23 11.87
CA GLU A 19 3.06 9.62 11.45
C GLU A 19 3.39 9.68 9.95
N TYR A 20 4.24 8.77 9.47
CA TYR A 20 4.59 8.70 8.05
C TYR A 20 3.36 8.45 7.17
N ASN A 21 2.51 7.48 7.53
CA ASN A 21 1.38 7.06 6.71
C ASN A 21 0.26 8.09 6.66
N ASN A 22 0.02 8.83 7.75
CA ASN A 22 -1.17 9.66 7.91
C ASN A 22 -0.90 11.17 7.87
N GLU A 23 0.27 11.63 8.30
CA GLU A 23 0.47 13.07 8.57
C GLU A 23 1.39 13.75 7.55
N ARG A 24 2.30 13.00 6.91
CA ARG A 24 3.19 13.59 5.91
C ARG A 24 2.47 13.91 4.62
N THR A 25 2.33 15.19 4.30
CA THR A 25 1.90 15.63 2.96
C THR A 25 3.10 15.62 2.02
N HIS A 26 3.09 14.74 1.01
CA HIS A 26 4.22 14.62 0.07
C HIS A 26 4.05 15.54 -1.15
N THR A 27 5.13 16.20 -1.53
CA THR A 27 5.27 17.09 -2.70
C THR A 27 5.49 16.36 -4.03
N GLY A 28 5.29 15.04 -4.05
CA GLY A 28 5.47 14.23 -5.26
C GLY A 28 4.47 14.61 -6.35
N LYS A 29 4.93 14.60 -7.62
CA LYS A 29 4.15 14.99 -8.82
C LYS A 29 2.76 14.36 -8.90
N TYR A 30 2.61 13.13 -8.40
CA TYR A 30 1.37 12.35 -8.43
C TYR A 30 0.77 12.10 -7.04
N CYS A 31 1.33 12.70 -5.99
CA CYS A 31 0.81 12.58 -4.63
C CYS A 31 -0.28 13.62 -4.35
N PHE A 32 -0.30 14.74 -5.09
CA PHE A 32 -1.33 15.80 -5.00
C PHE A 32 -1.59 16.29 -3.57
N GLY A 33 -0.55 16.35 -2.74
CA GLY A 33 -0.65 16.76 -1.33
C GLY A 33 -1.35 15.74 -0.41
N LYS A 34 -1.70 14.54 -0.90
CA LYS A 34 -2.29 13.47 -0.08
C LYS A 34 -1.22 12.79 0.78
N ALA A 35 -1.68 12.20 1.89
CA ALA A 35 -0.84 11.36 2.74
C ALA A 35 -0.45 10.05 2.02
N PRO A 36 0.72 9.44 2.31
CA PRO A 36 1.21 8.24 1.66
C PRO A 36 0.20 7.10 1.61
N LEU A 37 -0.49 6.84 2.72
CA LEU A 37 -1.49 5.76 2.78
C LEU A 37 -2.67 6.05 1.85
N GLN A 38 -3.12 7.30 1.79
CA GLN A 38 -4.20 7.68 0.87
C GLN A 38 -3.76 7.52 -0.59
N THR A 39 -2.56 7.99 -0.97
CA THR A 39 -2.03 7.79 -2.33
C THR A 39 -1.87 6.31 -2.67
N PHE A 40 -1.44 5.49 -1.72
CA PHE A 40 -1.31 4.05 -1.90
C PHE A 40 -2.67 3.38 -2.16
N LEU A 41 -3.69 3.71 -1.36
CA LEU A 41 -5.04 3.18 -1.53
C LEU A 41 -5.67 3.65 -2.85
N ASP A 42 -5.51 4.93 -3.19
CA ASP A 42 -6.02 5.49 -4.43
C ASP A 42 -5.38 4.81 -5.66
N SER A 43 -4.11 4.43 -5.61
CA SER A 43 -3.43 3.76 -6.73
C SER A 43 -3.60 2.25 -6.78
N LYS A 44 -4.25 1.64 -5.78
CA LYS A 44 -4.43 0.17 -5.67
C LYS A 44 -5.06 -0.45 -6.92
N TYR A 45 -6.09 0.19 -7.48
CA TYR A 45 -6.80 -0.32 -8.66
C TYR A 45 -5.91 -0.37 -9.91
N LEU A 46 -4.94 0.55 -10.02
CA LEU A 46 -3.98 0.57 -11.14
C LEU A 46 -3.08 -0.65 -11.10
N ALA A 47 -2.60 -1.03 -9.91
CA ALA A 47 -1.83 -2.25 -9.72
C ALA A 47 -2.68 -3.48 -10.04
N GLN A 48 -3.91 -3.54 -9.52
CA GLN A 48 -4.84 -4.65 -9.76
C GLN A 48 -5.16 -4.83 -11.25
N GLY A 49 -5.43 -3.75 -11.98
CA GLY A 49 -5.70 -3.79 -13.42
C GLY A 49 -4.50 -4.16 -14.28
N LYS A 50 -3.29 -4.17 -13.72
CA LYS A 50 -2.04 -4.57 -14.40
C LYS A 50 -1.49 -5.91 -13.91
N MET A 51 -2.23 -6.64 -13.07
CA MET A 51 -1.85 -7.98 -12.62
C MET A 51 -2.05 -9.01 -13.73
N LEU A 52 -0.98 -9.35 -14.45
CA LEU A 52 -1.01 -10.26 -15.60
C LEU A 52 -1.64 -11.63 -15.26
N ASP A 53 -1.27 -12.21 -14.12
CA ASP A 53 -1.81 -13.50 -13.65
C ASP A 53 -3.34 -13.49 -13.51
N LYS A 54 -3.93 -12.33 -13.14
CA LYS A 54 -5.39 -12.18 -12.98
C LYS A 54 -6.08 -11.92 -14.32
N LEU A 55 -5.43 -11.20 -15.23
CA LEU A 55 -5.98 -10.90 -16.56
C LEU A 55 -6.14 -12.19 -17.39
N GLN A 56 -5.15 -13.09 -17.32
CA GLN A 56 -5.22 -14.39 -18.02
C GLN A 56 -6.40 -15.24 -17.54
N LEU A 57 -6.71 -15.22 -16.23
CA LEU A 57 -7.86 -15.95 -15.69
C LEU A 57 -9.20 -15.39 -16.18
N THR A 58 -9.33 -14.05 -16.29
CA THR A 58 -10.57 -13.42 -16.75
C THR A 58 -10.85 -13.69 -18.23
N GLU A 59 -9.82 -13.70 -19.09
CA GLU A 59 -9.97 -14.03 -20.51
C GLU A 59 -10.42 -15.49 -20.70
N ILE A 60 -9.86 -16.42 -19.92
CA ILE A 60 -10.22 -17.84 -19.98
C ILE A 60 -11.66 -18.08 -19.50
N VAL A 61 -12.12 -17.38 -18.45
CA VAL A 61 -13.48 -17.50 -17.93
C VAL A 61 -14.50 -16.84 -18.86
N SER A 62 -14.16 -15.71 -19.49
CA SER A 62 -15.07 -15.00 -20.41
C SER A 62 -15.16 -15.63 -21.80
N ALA A 63 -14.19 -16.48 -22.18
CA ALA A 63 -14.19 -17.22 -23.44
C ALA A 63 -14.89 -18.60 -23.34
N ARG A 64 -15.41 -18.96 -22.16
CA ARG A 64 -16.22 -20.15 -21.91
C ARG A 64 -17.68 -19.75 -21.71
#